data_AF-A0A4U9HWJ8-F1
#
_entry.id   AF-A0A4U9HWJ8-F1
#
_cell.length_a   1.000
_cell.length_b   1.000
_cell.length_c   1.000
_cell.angle_alpha   90.00
_cell.angle_beta   90.00
_cell.angle_gamma   90.00
#
_symmetry.space_group_name_H-M   'P 1'
#
loop_
_entity.id
_entity.type
_entity.pdbx_description
1 polymer ?
#
loop_
_entity_poly.entity_id
_entity_poly.type
_entity_poly.pdbx_seq_one_letter_code
_entity_poly.pdbx_strand_id
1 'polypeptide(L)'
;MVLDIVLNHFGPEGNYLPKLAPDFFHPERMTPWGNGIAYDVAPVRQFIVDAPLYWLTEFRFDGLRFDAIDQIEDTSEPHVLIEIATRIRAAITDRPVHLTTEDSRNVVFLHPREEDGSVPLFTGEWNDDLHNAVHVMASGETHAWYQDFAEKPEQWVARALAEGFAYQGERSPQTGEIRGVKSTAQPPAAFVDFIQNHDQVGNRAQGDRLLSLIGEERTRVLMAALLLSPHIPLMFMGEEFGETQPFLFFTDFHGDLARAVREGRAKEFSDHDETVPDPNAPETFARSKLDWDKTQPA
;
A
#
# COMPACT_ATOMS: atom_id res chain seq x y z
N MET A 1 -9.41 0.93 15.30
CA MET A 1 -9.74 0.63 13.90
C MET A 1 -9.17 1.73 13.01
N VAL A 2 -8.50 1.35 11.93
CA VAL A 2 -7.91 2.26 10.93
C VAL A 2 -8.63 2.02 9.60
N LEU A 3 -8.82 3.07 8.79
CA LEU A 3 -9.44 2.99 7.47
C LEU A 3 -8.41 3.26 6.37
N ASP A 4 -8.40 2.42 5.33
CA ASP A 4 -7.67 2.68 4.09
C ASP A 4 -8.41 3.74 3.26
N ILE A 5 -7.72 4.80 2.84
CA ILE A 5 -8.31 5.94 2.14
C ILE A 5 -7.52 6.28 0.88
N VAL A 6 -8.24 6.33 -0.24
CA VAL A 6 -7.71 6.70 -1.55
C VAL A 6 -8.00 8.17 -1.81
N LEU A 7 -6.95 8.97 -1.92
CA LEU A 7 -7.02 10.39 -2.26
C LEU A 7 -6.24 10.74 -3.53
N ASN A 8 -5.60 9.76 -4.18
CA ASN A 8 -4.75 9.96 -5.36
C ASN A 8 -5.53 9.83 -6.69
N HIS A 9 -6.65 9.09 -6.72
CA HIS A 9 -7.53 8.96 -7.89
C HIS A 9 -8.99 8.69 -7.48
N PHE A 10 -9.88 8.64 -8.47
CA PHE A 10 -11.28 8.21 -8.31
C PHE A 10 -11.56 7.02 -9.22
N GLY A 11 -12.42 6.10 -8.75
CA GLY A 11 -12.83 4.94 -9.52
C GLY A 11 -13.53 5.27 -10.85
N PRO A 12 -13.52 4.33 -11.82
CA PRO A 12 -13.98 4.57 -13.18
C PRO A 12 -15.51 4.57 -13.35
N GLU A 13 -16.26 4.07 -12.37
CA GLU A 13 -17.72 4.07 -12.35
C GLU A 13 -18.25 4.98 -11.22
N GLY A 14 -19.34 5.70 -11.49
CA GLY A 14 -20.00 6.55 -10.49
C GLY A 14 -19.33 7.91 -10.24
N ASN A 15 -18.17 8.20 -10.83
CA ASN A 15 -17.53 9.51 -10.72
C ASN A 15 -18.17 10.55 -11.68
N TYR A 16 -19.04 11.40 -11.14
CA TYR A 16 -19.66 12.50 -11.89
C TYR A 16 -18.95 13.85 -11.73
N LEU A 17 -17.87 13.93 -10.94
CA LEU A 17 -17.11 15.17 -10.74
C LEU A 17 -16.64 15.82 -12.05
N PRO A 18 -16.14 15.06 -13.06
CA PRO A 18 -15.74 15.67 -14.34
C PRO A 18 -16.88 16.40 -15.07
N LYS A 19 -18.15 16.06 -14.79
CA LYS A 19 -19.32 16.73 -15.37
C LYS A 19 -19.78 17.93 -14.55
N LEU A 20 -19.57 17.90 -13.24
CA LEU A 20 -19.99 18.96 -12.31
C LEU A 20 -18.99 20.11 -12.27
N ALA A 21 -17.71 19.77 -12.19
CA ALA A 21 -16.59 20.70 -12.15
C ALA A 21 -15.42 20.06 -12.92
N PRO A 22 -15.30 20.34 -14.24
CA PRO A 22 -14.19 19.80 -15.04
C PRO A 22 -12.81 20.12 -14.44
N ASP A 23 -12.65 21.30 -13.84
CA ASP A 23 -11.44 21.75 -13.15
C ASP A 23 -11.14 20.98 -11.84
N PHE A 24 -11.95 19.98 -11.48
CA PHE A 24 -11.64 19.07 -10.39
C PHE A 24 -10.39 18.23 -10.69
N PHE A 25 -10.13 17.96 -11.97
CA PHE A 25 -9.00 17.19 -12.44
C PHE A 25 -8.07 18.06 -13.27
N HIS A 26 -6.77 17.79 -13.18
CA HIS A 26 -5.79 18.41 -14.07
C HIS A 26 -5.98 17.91 -15.50
N PRO A 27 -5.87 18.78 -16.52
CA PRO A 27 -6.03 18.38 -17.91
C PRO A 27 -4.86 17.53 -18.44
N GLU A 28 -3.68 17.66 -17.83
CA GLU A 28 -2.44 17.02 -18.31
C GLU A 28 -1.91 15.92 -17.38
N ARG A 29 -2.28 15.95 -16.09
CA ARG A 29 -1.79 14.98 -15.12
C ARG A 29 -2.65 13.72 -15.14
N MET A 30 -1.99 12.57 -15.20
CA MET A 30 -2.60 11.25 -15.15
C MET A 30 -1.84 10.40 -14.15
N THR A 31 -2.56 9.71 -13.28
CA THR A 31 -2.05 8.57 -12.51
C THR A 31 -2.20 7.30 -13.36
N PRO A 32 -1.58 6.17 -12.95
CA PRO A 32 -1.84 4.87 -13.59
C PRO A 32 -3.33 4.45 -13.59
N TRP A 33 -4.14 5.02 -12.70
CA TRP A 33 -5.54 4.59 -12.48
C TRP A 33 -6.60 5.62 -12.90
N GLY A 34 -6.19 6.82 -13.33
CA GLY A 34 -7.13 7.86 -13.75
C GLY A 34 -6.55 9.27 -13.76
N ASN A 35 -7.39 10.26 -14.05
CA ASN A 35 -6.98 11.66 -14.12
C ASN A 35 -6.44 12.14 -12.77
N GLY A 36 -5.34 12.90 -12.80
CA GLY A 36 -4.77 13.54 -11.61
C GLY A 36 -5.71 14.59 -11.03
N ILE A 37 -5.87 14.60 -9.71
CA ILE A 37 -6.73 15.54 -9.00
C ILE A 37 -6.05 16.91 -8.90
N ALA A 38 -6.82 18.00 -9.04
CA ALA A 38 -6.31 19.36 -8.99
C ALA A 38 -6.26 19.91 -7.55
N TYR A 39 -5.30 19.44 -6.74
CA TYR A 39 -5.16 19.83 -5.33
C TYR A 39 -4.85 21.33 -5.10
N ASP A 40 -4.45 22.05 -6.15
CA ASP A 40 -4.23 23.50 -6.16
C ASP A 40 -5.53 24.32 -6.34
N VAL A 41 -6.63 23.66 -6.72
CA VAL A 41 -7.95 24.30 -6.87
C VAL A 41 -8.70 24.26 -5.54
N ALA A 42 -8.97 25.42 -4.94
CA ALA A 42 -9.42 25.52 -3.56
C ALA A 42 -10.66 24.66 -3.19
N PRO A 43 -11.76 24.61 -3.98
CA PRO A 43 -12.87 23.69 -3.68
C PRO A 43 -12.50 22.20 -3.73
N VAL A 44 -11.59 21.80 -4.63
CA VAL A 44 -11.09 20.43 -4.77
C VAL A 44 -10.25 20.07 -3.55
N ARG A 45 -9.32 20.96 -3.21
CA ARG A 45 -8.48 20.85 -2.02
C ARG A 45 -9.31 20.70 -0.76
N GLN A 46 -10.34 21.54 -0.59
CA GLN A 46 -11.25 21.45 0.55
C GLN A 46 -11.93 20.08 0.62
N PHE A 47 -12.45 19.57 -0.50
CA PHE A 47 -13.05 18.24 -0.57
C PHE A 47 -12.08 17.13 -0.13
N ILE A 48 -10.86 17.16 -0.66
CA ILE A 48 -9.83 16.16 -0.37
C ILE A 48 -9.35 16.24 1.09
N VAL A 49 -9.16 17.45 1.63
CA VAL A 49 -8.66 17.64 3.00
C VAL A 49 -9.74 17.35 4.05
N ASP A 50 -11.00 17.64 3.76
CA ASP A 50 -12.11 17.40 4.69
C ASP A 50 -12.51 15.92 4.76
N ALA A 51 -12.31 15.13 3.70
CA ALA A 51 -12.68 13.71 3.68
C ALA A 51 -11.99 12.88 4.79
N PRO A 52 -10.67 12.93 4.99
CA PRO A 52 -9.98 12.31 6.13
C PRO A 52 -10.54 12.75 7.49
N LEU A 53 -10.78 14.05 7.66
CA LEU A 53 -11.31 14.61 8.90
C LEU A 53 -12.71 14.10 9.19
N TYR A 54 -13.57 14.05 8.17
CA TYR A 54 -14.92 13.51 8.28
C TYR A 54 -14.90 12.07 8.80
N TRP A 55 -14.10 11.19 8.19
CA TRP A 55 -13.99 9.80 8.64
C TRP A 55 -13.48 9.69 10.08
N LEU A 56 -12.46 10.45 10.45
CA LEU A 56 -11.88 10.42 11.79
C LEU A 56 -12.79 11.01 12.87
N THR A 57 -13.66 11.96 12.53
CA THR A 57 -14.53 12.65 13.50
C THR A 57 -15.89 12.00 13.61
N GLU A 58 -16.56 11.74 12.48
CA GLU A 58 -17.92 11.18 12.44
C GLU A 58 -17.92 9.70 12.83
N PHE A 59 -17.02 8.92 12.25
CA PHE A 59 -16.94 7.46 12.49
C PHE A 59 -15.96 7.11 13.60
N ARG A 60 -15.24 8.09 14.14
CA ARG A 60 -14.28 7.93 15.23
C ARG A 60 -13.24 6.84 14.98
N PHE A 61 -12.76 6.70 13.74
CA PHE A 61 -11.59 5.88 13.46
C PHE A 61 -10.38 6.37 14.29
N ASP A 62 -9.49 5.43 14.62
CA ASP A 62 -8.26 5.66 15.39
C ASP A 62 -7.08 6.03 14.47
N GLY A 63 -7.31 6.06 13.15
CA GLY A 63 -6.28 6.30 12.18
C GLY A 63 -6.75 6.12 10.74
N LEU A 64 -5.86 6.47 9.80
CA LEU A 64 -6.05 6.28 8.37
C LEU A 64 -4.76 5.72 7.74
N ARG A 65 -4.89 4.83 6.75
CA ARG A 65 -3.81 4.46 5.84
C ARG A 65 -4.06 5.16 4.51
N PHE A 66 -3.10 5.97 4.05
CA PHE A 66 -3.22 6.73 2.81
C PHE A 66 -2.59 5.95 1.67
N ASP A 67 -3.41 5.64 0.68
CA ASP A 67 -3.05 4.90 -0.53
C ASP A 67 -2.17 5.73 -1.48
N ALA A 68 -1.14 5.08 -2.03
CA ALA A 68 -0.24 5.55 -3.09
C ALA A 68 0.06 7.05 -3.02
N ILE A 69 0.65 7.50 -1.90
CA ILE A 69 0.91 8.93 -1.67
C ILE A 69 2.01 9.49 -2.59
N ASP A 70 2.76 8.63 -3.27
CA ASP A 70 3.66 9.04 -4.36
C ASP A 70 2.93 9.51 -5.62
N GLN A 71 1.66 9.13 -5.81
CA GLN A 71 0.80 9.58 -6.91
C GLN A 71 0.00 10.85 -6.56
N ILE A 72 0.18 11.41 -5.36
CA ILE A 72 -0.42 12.70 -4.96
C ILE A 72 0.55 13.81 -5.34
N GLU A 73 0.47 14.27 -6.59
CA GLU A 73 1.27 15.39 -7.10
C GLU A 73 0.57 16.73 -6.83
N ASP A 74 1.01 17.45 -5.79
CA ASP A 74 0.57 18.80 -5.47
C ASP A 74 1.75 19.79 -5.45
N THR A 75 1.63 20.87 -6.20
CA THR A 75 2.64 21.94 -6.29
C THR A 75 2.33 23.13 -5.38
N SER A 76 1.34 22.99 -4.50
CA SER A 76 0.96 24.02 -3.53
C SER A 76 1.88 24.02 -2.33
N GLU A 77 2.04 25.19 -1.71
CA GLU A 77 2.76 25.35 -0.44
C GLU A 77 1.80 25.82 0.68
N PRO A 78 1.54 24.99 1.71
CA PRO A 78 2.07 23.63 1.91
C PRO A 78 1.41 22.57 1.00
N HIS A 79 2.12 21.46 0.78
CA HIS A 79 1.59 20.28 0.09
C HIS A 79 0.32 19.73 0.78
N VAL A 80 -0.65 19.20 0.02
CA VAL A 80 -1.95 18.73 0.53
C VAL A 80 -1.84 17.72 1.66
N LEU A 81 -0.91 16.77 1.57
CA LEU A 81 -0.63 15.78 2.64
C LEU A 81 -0.17 16.43 3.95
N ILE A 82 0.64 17.48 3.87
CA ILE A 82 1.11 18.23 5.05
C ILE A 82 -0.08 18.95 5.68
N GLU A 83 -0.95 19.56 4.87
CA GLU A 83 -2.17 20.21 5.36
C GLU A 83 -3.11 19.22 6.03
N ILE A 84 -3.36 18.05 5.41
CA ILE A 84 -4.19 16.97 5.96
C ILE A 84 -3.68 16.57 7.34
N ALA A 85 -2.40 16.19 7.45
CA ALA A 85 -1.85 15.72 8.71
C ALA A 85 -1.89 16.81 9.78
N THR A 86 -1.50 18.04 9.43
CA THR A 86 -1.51 19.20 10.36
C THR A 86 -2.92 19.48 10.87
N ARG A 87 -3.93 19.49 9.98
CA ARG A 87 -5.32 19.73 10.37
C ARG A 87 -5.87 18.60 11.25
N ILE A 88 -5.54 17.34 10.97
CA ILE A 88 -5.93 16.20 11.82
C ILE A 88 -5.32 16.34 13.22
N ARG A 89 -4.03 16.65 13.33
CA ARG A 89 -3.34 16.82 14.62
C ARG A 89 -3.89 17.99 15.43
N ALA A 90 -4.30 19.07 14.76
CA ALA A 90 -4.92 20.21 15.42
C ALA A 90 -6.38 19.94 15.86
N ALA A 91 -7.14 19.22 15.04
CA ALA A 91 -8.57 18.97 15.29
C ALA A 91 -8.82 17.87 16.32
N ILE A 92 -7.94 16.86 16.38
CA ILE A 92 -8.13 15.66 17.21
C ILE A 92 -6.99 15.56 18.21
N THR A 93 -7.28 15.95 19.45
CA THR A 93 -6.30 16.02 20.54
C THR A 93 -6.70 15.20 21.76
N ASP A 94 -7.92 14.64 21.77
CA ASP A 94 -8.47 13.85 22.86
C ASP A 94 -8.01 12.38 22.83
N ARG A 95 -7.38 11.95 21.73
CA ARG A 95 -6.84 10.60 21.53
C ARG A 95 -5.71 10.58 20.49
N PRO A 96 -4.85 9.54 20.49
CA PRO A 96 -3.94 9.30 19.38
C PRO A 96 -4.68 9.05 18.06
N VAL A 97 -4.12 9.53 16.94
CA VAL A 97 -4.59 9.21 15.59
C VAL A 97 -3.41 8.69 14.77
N HIS A 98 -3.43 7.41 14.43
CA HIS A 98 -2.36 6.74 13.69
C HIS A 98 -2.53 6.97 12.18
N LEU A 99 -1.68 7.79 11.58
CA LEU A 99 -1.71 8.07 10.14
C LEU A 99 -0.58 7.29 9.47
N THR A 100 -0.89 6.26 8.69
CA THR A 100 0.12 5.51 7.92
C THR A 100 0.03 5.86 6.45
N THR A 101 1.13 5.74 5.73
CA THR A 101 1.20 6.02 4.29
C THR A 101 1.74 4.81 3.55
N GLU A 102 1.36 4.69 2.29
CA GLU A 102 2.02 3.86 1.28
C GLU A 102 2.75 4.76 0.30
N ASP A 103 4.08 4.68 0.29
CA ASP A 103 4.96 5.51 -0.52
C ASP A 103 6.13 4.71 -1.10
N SER A 104 6.17 4.58 -2.42
CA SER A 104 7.25 3.84 -3.11
C SER A 104 8.61 4.55 -3.09
N ARG A 105 8.68 5.82 -2.66
CA ARG A 105 9.87 6.69 -2.81
C ARG A 105 10.92 6.51 -1.71
N ASN A 106 10.61 5.82 -0.61
CA ASN A 106 11.48 5.67 0.58
C ASN A 106 11.94 7.02 1.17
N VAL A 107 11.01 7.96 1.30
CA VAL A 107 11.25 9.28 1.90
C VAL A 107 10.89 9.30 3.39
N VAL A 108 11.49 10.21 4.15
CA VAL A 108 11.23 10.33 5.61
C VAL A 108 10.63 11.68 6.02
N PHE A 109 10.54 12.65 5.10
CA PHE A 109 10.14 14.03 5.43
C PHE A 109 8.66 14.15 5.84
N LEU A 110 7.83 13.15 5.54
CA LEU A 110 6.43 13.06 5.98
C LEU A 110 6.27 12.42 7.36
N HIS A 111 7.33 11.83 7.91
CA HIS A 111 7.30 11.07 9.17
C HIS A 111 8.27 11.63 10.22
N PRO A 112 8.39 12.96 10.40
CA PRO A 112 9.26 13.51 11.42
C PRO A 112 8.86 13.05 12.82
N ARG A 113 9.83 13.16 13.74
CA ARG A 113 9.63 13.06 15.18
C ARG A 113 10.24 14.28 15.84
N GLU A 114 9.50 14.86 16.78
CA GLU A 114 10.06 15.89 17.65
C GLU A 114 10.93 15.25 18.74
N GLU A 115 11.71 16.06 19.48
CA GLU A 115 12.59 15.58 20.55
C GLU A 115 11.84 14.83 21.66
N ASP A 116 10.56 15.16 21.88
CA ASP A 116 9.68 14.50 22.86
C ASP A 116 9.01 13.21 22.32
N GLY A 117 9.33 12.82 21.07
CA GLY A 117 8.77 11.67 20.39
C GLY A 117 7.39 11.92 19.77
N SER A 118 6.85 13.14 19.84
CA SER A 118 5.58 13.47 19.20
C SER A 118 5.65 13.39 17.67
N VAL A 119 4.49 13.16 17.06
CA VAL A 119 4.33 12.89 15.63
C VAL A 119 3.52 14.03 15.01
N PRO A 120 4.18 15.09 14.49
CA PRO A 120 3.46 16.27 14.00
C PRO A 120 2.81 16.04 12.63
N LEU A 121 3.25 15.03 11.87
CA LEU A 121 2.67 14.65 10.57
C LEU A 121 2.22 13.17 10.58
N PHE A 122 2.76 12.33 9.69
CA PHE A 122 2.38 10.92 9.58
C PHE A 122 3.12 10.05 10.59
N THR A 123 2.42 9.03 11.08
CA THR A 123 2.85 8.10 12.12
C THR A 123 3.78 7.03 11.60
N GLY A 124 3.50 6.42 10.44
CA GLY A 124 4.36 5.38 9.90
C GLY A 124 4.26 5.24 8.39
N GLU A 125 5.26 4.62 7.80
CA GLU A 125 5.36 4.31 6.38
C GLU A 125 5.26 2.80 6.18
N TRP A 126 4.56 2.36 5.15
CA TRP A 126 4.57 0.97 4.71
C TRP A 126 5.93 0.65 4.10
N ASN A 127 6.62 -0.33 4.67
CA ASN A 127 7.99 -0.66 4.30
C ASN A 127 8.02 -1.89 3.39
N ASP A 128 7.61 -1.70 2.14
CA ASP A 128 7.63 -2.75 1.12
C ASP A 128 9.03 -3.31 0.86
N ASP A 129 10.10 -2.60 1.22
CA ASP A 129 11.47 -3.11 1.08
C ASP A 129 11.70 -4.38 1.88
N LEU A 130 11.19 -4.48 3.12
CA LEU A 130 11.32 -5.71 3.88
C LEU A 130 10.56 -6.84 3.20
N HIS A 131 9.29 -6.60 2.84
CA HIS A 131 8.46 -7.58 2.14
C HIS A 131 9.18 -8.11 0.90
N ASN A 132 9.61 -7.19 0.02
CA ASN A 132 10.18 -7.54 -1.27
C ASN A 132 11.49 -8.31 -1.11
N ALA A 133 12.38 -7.87 -0.20
CA ALA A 133 13.61 -8.58 0.08
C ALA A 133 13.36 -9.99 0.66
N VAL A 134 12.39 -10.12 1.57
CA VAL A 134 11.99 -11.42 2.15
C VAL A 134 11.40 -12.33 1.09
N HIS A 135 10.54 -11.81 0.22
CA HIS A 135 9.93 -12.57 -0.87
C HIS A 135 10.99 -13.13 -1.81
N VAL A 136 11.95 -12.32 -2.26
CA VAL A 136 13.06 -12.78 -3.10
C VAL A 136 13.91 -13.83 -2.38
N MET A 137 14.29 -13.57 -1.12
CA MET A 137 15.09 -14.50 -0.33
C MET A 137 14.41 -15.86 -0.17
N ALA A 138 13.10 -15.88 0.03
CA ALA A 138 12.36 -17.09 0.40
C ALA A 138 11.82 -17.88 -0.80
N SER A 139 11.43 -17.19 -1.88
CA SER A 139 10.84 -17.80 -3.08
C SER A 139 11.83 -17.95 -4.24
N GLY A 140 12.83 -17.07 -4.31
CA GLY A 140 13.74 -16.95 -5.46
C GLY A 140 13.14 -16.21 -6.67
N GLU A 141 11.92 -15.68 -6.58
CA GLU A 141 11.32 -14.88 -7.65
C GLU A 141 11.99 -13.50 -7.74
N THR A 142 12.34 -13.07 -8.96
CA THR A 142 13.06 -11.79 -9.19
C THR A 142 12.46 -10.97 -10.34
N HIS A 143 11.20 -11.19 -10.70
CA HIS A 143 10.52 -10.48 -11.78
C HIS A 143 9.93 -9.14 -11.29
N ALA A 144 9.55 -8.26 -12.22
CA ALA A 144 8.95 -6.96 -11.91
C ALA A 144 9.76 -6.15 -10.87
N TRP A 145 9.13 -5.63 -9.82
CA TRP A 145 9.81 -4.86 -8.76
C TRP A 145 10.75 -5.71 -7.89
N TYR A 146 10.61 -7.04 -7.88
CA TYR A 146 11.52 -7.92 -7.12
C TYR A 146 12.95 -7.90 -7.64
N GLN A 147 13.18 -7.48 -8.90
CA GLN A 147 14.53 -7.42 -9.46
C GLN A 147 15.47 -6.47 -8.70
N ASP A 148 14.93 -5.47 -8.00
CA ASP A 148 15.68 -4.55 -7.15
C ASP A 148 16.34 -5.27 -5.96
N PHE A 149 15.86 -6.45 -5.59
CA PHE A 149 16.33 -7.23 -4.44
C PHE A 149 17.03 -8.53 -4.84
N ALA A 150 17.22 -8.76 -6.16
CA ALA A 150 17.73 -10.01 -6.71
C ALA A 150 19.20 -10.31 -6.33
N GLU A 151 20.05 -9.28 -6.26
CA GLU A 151 21.44 -9.46 -5.85
C GLU A 151 21.53 -9.46 -4.31
N LYS A 152 21.95 -10.60 -3.74
CA LYS A 152 22.19 -10.79 -2.29
C LYS A 152 20.99 -10.38 -1.43
N PRO A 153 19.81 -11.00 -1.63
CA PRO A 153 18.57 -10.65 -0.95
C PRO A 153 18.71 -10.65 0.58
N GLU A 154 19.59 -11.50 1.14
CA GLU A 154 19.88 -11.54 2.58
C GLU A 154 20.46 -10.23 3.12
N GLN A 155 21.21 -9.47 2.31
CA GLN A 155 21.74 -8.16 2.70
C GLN A 155 20.64 -7.10 2.75
N TRP A 156 19.71 -7.15 1.81
CA TRP A 156 18.54 -6.26 1.80
C TRP A 156 17.62 -6.53 2.98
N VAL A 157 17.35 -7.82 3.28
CA VAL A 157 16.58 -8.21 4.47
C VAL A 157 17.27 -7.70 5.75
N ALA A 158 18.58 -7.95 5.89
CA ALA A 158 19.32 -7.52 7.06
C ALA A 158 19.31 -6.00 7.24
N ARG A 159 19.45 -5.25 6.15
CA ARG A 159 19.42 -3.78 6.18
C ARG A 159 18.03 -3.25 6.49
N ALA A 160 16.98 -3.77 5.85
CA ALA A 160 15.61 -3.35 6.13
C ALA A 160 15.27 -3.54 7.62
N LEU A 161 15.58 -4.72 8.19
CA LEU A 161 15.36 -4.99 9.62
C LEU A 161 16.18 -4.08 10.55
N ALA A 162 17.36 -3.63 10.14
CA ALA A 162 18.25 -2.84 10.99
C ALA A 162 18.04 -1.32 10.86
N GLU A 163 17.65 -0.85 9.68
CA GLU A 163 17.70 0.57 9.29
C GLU A 163 16.37 1.12 8.78
N GLY A 164 15.32 0.30 8.65
CA GLY A 164 14.04 0.66 8.04
C GLY A 164 14.02 0.33 6.55
N PHE A 165 14.46 1.26 5.71
CA PHE A 165 14.50 1.04 4.26
C PHE A 165 15.76 0.27 3.83
N ALA A 166 15.60 -0.61 2.84
CA ALA A 166 16.72 -1.26 2.16
C ALA A 166 17.41 -0.29 1.18
N TYR A 167 16.61 0.48 0.44
CA TYR A 167 17.07 1.56 -0.44
C TYR A 167 17.03 2.92 0.27
N GLN A 168 18.19 3.56 0.40
CA GLN A 168 18.40 4.83 1.11
C GLN A 168 19.21 5.85 0.29
N GLY A 169 19.16 5.74 -1.05
CA GLY A 169 19.89 6.58 -2.00
C GLY A 169 20.66 5.80 -3.07
N GLU A 170 20.54 4.48 -3.09
CA GLU A 170 21.08 3.63 -4.15
C GLU A 170 20.24 3.74 -5.43
N ARG A 171 20.83 3.35 -6.57
CA ARG A 171 20.11 3.31 -7.86
C ARG A 171 19.28 2.03 -7.94
N SER A 172 17.97 2.16 -8.13
CA SER A 172 17.06 1.04 -8.36
C SER A 172 17.29 0.45 -9.75
N PRO A 173 17.59 -0.86 -9.88
CA PRO A 173 17.66 -1.55 -11.16
C PRO A 173 16.40 -1.42 -12.03
N GLN A 174 15.21 -1.37 -11.41
CA GLN A 174 13.92 -1.29 -12.11
C GLN A 174 13.66 0.08 -12.73
N THR A 175 13.83 1.15 -11.95
CA THR A 175 13.55 2.50 -12.45
C THR A 175 14.75 3.09 -13.18
N GLY A 176 15.95 2.61 -12.88
CA GLY A 176 17.20 3.25 -13.26
C GLY A 176 17.47 4.54 -12.48
N GLU A 177 16.67 4.93 -11.50
CA GLU A 177 16.78 6.19 -10.75
C GLU A 177 17.27 5.98 -9.31
N ILE A 178 17.65 7.07 -8.65
CA ILE A 178 18.01 7.05 -7.21
C ILE A 178 16.72 6.88 -6.39
N ARG A 179 16.72 5.88 -5.50
CA ARG A 179 15.57 5.57 -4.63
C ARG A 179 15.93 5.74 -3.16
N GLY A 180 15.08 6.47 -2.46
CA GLY A 180 15.15 6.62 -1.01
C GLY A 180 16.14 7.64 -0.49
N VAL A 181 16.07 7.83 0.82
CA VAL A 181 16.97 8.66 1.62
C VAL A 181 17.38 7.91 2.88
N LYS A 182 18.41 8.40 3.57
CA LYS A 182 18.89 7.79 4.83
C LYS A 182 17.76 7.72 5.87
N SER A 183 17.46 6.51 6.36
CA SER A 183 16.33 6.24 7.28
C SER A 183 16.74 5.89 8.71
N THR A 184 18.03 5.61 8.95
CA THR A 184 18.58 5.23 10.28
C THR A 184 18.31 6.19 11.45
N ALA A 185 17.87 7.43 11.19
CA ALA A 185 17.49 8.37 12.25
C ALA A 185 16.02 8.22 12.68
N GLN A 186 15.20 7.53 11.89
CA GLN A 186 13.80 7.27 12.20
C GLN A 186 13.69 6.23 13.32
N PRO A 187 12.69 6.34 14.21
CA PRO A 187 12.45 5.29 15.19
C PRO A 187 11.91 4.03 14.49
N PRO A 188 12.16 2.82 15.02
CA PRO A 188 11.63 1.57 14.46
C PRO A 188 10.10 1.58 14.26
N ALA A 189 9.37 2.23 15.17
CA ALA A 189 7.92 2.35 15.10
C ALA A 189 7.40 3.26 13.96
N ALA A 190 8.28 3.89 13.17
CA ALA A 190 7.91 4.62 11.96
C ALA A 190 7.76 3.71 10.73
N PHE A 191 8.10 2.42 10.83
CA PHE A 191 8.01 1.46 9.74
C PHE A 191 6.92 0.43 10.04
N VAL A 192 6.04 0.22 9.06
CA VAL A 192 5.01 -0.83 9.07
C VAL A 192 5.50 -1.92 8.13
N ASP A 193 5.91 -3.03 8.72
CA ASP A 193 6.46 -4.17 8.01
C ASP A 193 5.39 -5.25 7.83
N PHE A 194 5.48 -6.03 6.75
CA PHE A 194 4.60 -7.16 6.46
C PHE A 194 5.30 -8.20 5.58
N ILE A 195 4.80 -9.43 5.62
CA ILE A 195 5.18 -10.49 4.65
C ILE A 195 4.04 -10.81 3.69
N GLN A 196 2.82 -10.33 3.97
CA GLN A 196 1.66 -10.35 3.07
C GLN A 196 0.84 -9.08 3.31
N ASN A 197 0.24 -8.55 2.25
CA ASN A 197 -0.86 -7.59 2.31
C ASN A 197 -1.77 -7.85 1.10
N HIS A 198 -2.74 -6.98 0.86
CA HIS A 198 -3.68 -7.17 -0.25
C HIS A 198 -3.02 -7.05 -1.63
N ASP A 199 -2.02 -6.19 -1.81
CA ASP A 199 -1.27 -6.03 -3.06
C ASP A 199 -0.30 -7.18 -3.30
N GLN A 200 0.52 -7.52 -2.30
CA GLN A 200 1.57 -8.52 -2.46
C GLN A 200 1.01 -9.93 -2.71
N VAL A 201 -0.25 -10.16 -2.31
CA VAL A 201 -1.04 -11.33 -2.70
C VAL A 201 -1.80 -11.05 -4.00
N GLY A 202 -2.64 -10.02 -4.03
CA GLY A 202 -3.64 -9.77 -5.07
C GLY A 202 -3.12 -9.23 -6.39
N ASN A 203 -1.91 -8.68 -6.43
CA ASN A 203 -1.23 -8.28 -7.67
C ASN A 203 -0.52 -9.44 -8.36
N ARG A 204 -0.62 -10.66 -7.83
CA ARG A 204 -0.25 -11.88 -8.54
C ARG A 204 -1.41 -12.34 -9.44
N ALA A 205 -1.09 -12.95 -10.58
CA ALA A 205 -2.11 -13.45 -11.51
C ALA A 205 -3.09 -14.43 -10.85
N GLN A 206 -2.59 -15.33 -9.99
CA GLN A 206 -3.40 -16.30 -9.25
C GLN A 206 -3.68 -15.92 -7.79
N GLY A 207 -3.26 -14.73 -7.35
CA GLY A 207 -3.51 -14.27 -5.98
C GLY A 207 -2.86 -15.14 -4.91
N ASP A 208 -1.71 -15.76 -5.19
CA ASP A 208 -1.10 -16.74 -4.29
C ASP A 208 -0.63 -16.10 -2.99
N ARG A 209 -0.98 -16.75 -1.88
CA ARG A 209 -0.40 -16.45 -0.57
C ARG A 209 1.03 -16.95 -0.49
N LEU A 210 1.87 -16.27 0.29
CA LEU A 210 3.28 -16.62 0.48
C LEU A 210 3.43 -18.07 0.98
N LEU A 211 2.53 -18.52 1.86
CA LEU A 211 2.47 -19.91 2.34
C LEU A 211 2.44 -20.93 1.21
N SER A 212 1.67 -20.68 0.15
CA SER A 212 1.56 -21.56 -1.02
C SER A 212 2.82 -21.56 -1.87
N LEU A 213 3.64 -20.51 -1.81
CA LEU A 213 4.87 -20.35 -2.59
C LEU A 213 6.10 -20.99 -1.93
N ILE A 214 6.23 -20.81 -0.60
CA ILE A 214 7.48 -21.15 0.11
C ILE A 214 7.32 -22.29 1.13
N GLY A 215 6.09 -22.73 1.39
CA GLY A 215 5.75 -23.79 2.32
C GLY A 215 5.78 -23.36 3.80
N GLU A 216 5.14 -24.19 4.63
CA GLU A 216 4.80 -23.87 6.02
C GLU A 216 6.02 -23.57 6.91
N GLU A 217 7.09 -24.37 6.81
CA GLU A 217 8.26 -24.18 7.69
C GLU A 217 8.91 -22.82 7.50
N ARG A 218 9.08 -22.38 6.24
CA ARG A 218 9.66 -21.06 5.94
C ARG A 218 8.72 -19.95 6.37
N THR A 219 7.43 -20.05 6.04
CA THR A 219 6.44 -19.04 6.43
C THR A 219 6.37 -18.85 7.95
N ARG A 220 6.45 -19.93 8.74
CA ARG A 220 6.46 -19.83 10.21
C ARG A 220 7.66 -19.05 10.73
N VAL A 221 8.86 -19.28 10.17
CA VAL A 221 10.07 -18.54 10.57
C VAL A 221 9.96 -17.06 10.19
N LEU A 222 9.46 -16.77 9.00
CA LEU A 222 9.27 -15.38 8.55
C LEU A 222 8.20 -14.64 9.37
N MET A 223 7.10 -15.32 9.70
CA MET A 223 6.08 -14.77 10.60
C MET A 223 6.65 -14.48 12.00
N ALA A 224 7.47 -15.39 12.54
CA ALA A 224 8.15 -15.14 13.81
C ALA A 224 9.12 -13.96 13.73
N ALA A 225 9.88 -13.83 12.63
CA ALA A 225 10.78 -12.71 12.41
C ALA A 225 10.03 -11.38 12.31
N LEU A 226 8.90 -11.34 11.60
CA LEU A 226 8.02 -10.18 11.49
C LEU A 226 7.48 -9.77 12.87
N LEU A 227 6.88 -10.70 13.61
CA LEU A 227 6.21 -10.41 14.89
C LEU A 227 7.17 -10.08 16.04
N LEU A 228 8.45 -10.49 15.92
CA LEU A 228 9.49 -10.21 16.91
C LEU A 228 10.42 -9.05 16.48
N SER A 229 10.22 -8.49 15.29
CA SER A 229 10.88 -7.28 14.82
C SER A 229 10.46 -6.06 15.67
N PRO A 230 11.33 -5.04 15.85
CA PRO A 230 10.94 -3.79 16.51
C PRO A 230 10.04 -2.89 15.65
N HIS A 231 9.90 -3.17 14.35
CA HIS A 231 8.96 -2.46 13.47
C HIS A 231 7.51 -2.85 13.78
N ILE A 232 6.55 -2.07 13.29
CA ILE A 232 5.13 -2.36 13.51
C ILE A 232 4.69 -3.46 12.52
N PRO A 233 4.28 -4.66 12.98
CA PRO A 233 3.87 -5.71 12.06
C PRO A 233 2.44 -5.48 11.56
N LEU A 234 2.23 -5.69 10.27
CA LEU A 234 0.93 -5.85 9.63
C LEU A 234 0.77 -7.32 9.19
N MET A 235 -0.40 -7.88 9.47
CA MET A 235 -0.80 -9.21 8.99
C MET A 235 -1.99 -9.08 8.05
N PHE A 236 -1.98 -9.86 6.98
CA PHE A 236 -3.10 -10.02 6.09
C PHE A 236 -4.06 -11.10 6.62
N MET A 237 -5.36 -10.84 6.52
CA MET A 237 -6.38 -11.73 7.06
C MET A 237 -6.20 -13.18 6.57
N GLY A 238 -6.19 -14.12 7.51
CA GLY A 238 -5.99 -15.54 7.25
C GLY A 238 -4.58 -16.07 7.49
N GLU A 239 -3.57 -15.20 7.58
CA GLU A 239 -2.20 -15.64 7.91
C GLU A 239 -2.12 -16.33 9.27
N GLU A 240 -2.93 -15.87 10.24
CA GLU A 240 -2.92 -16.35 11.63
C GLU A 240 -3.34 -17.82 11.80
N PHE A 241 -4.02 -18.40 10.80
CA PHE A 241 -4.43 -19.80 10.78
C PHE A 241 -3.93 -20.55 9.54
N GLY A 242 -2.98 -19.98 8.79
CA GLY A 242 -2.40 -20.63 7.62
C GLY A 242 -3.37 -20.73 6.43
N GLU A 243 -4.10 -19.66 6.13
CA GLU A 243 -4.92 -19.60 4.93
C GLU A 243 -4.08 -19.84 3.66
N THR A 244 -4.65 -20.61 2.73
CA THR A 244 -4.07 -20.94 1.43
C THR A 244 -5.01 -20.57 0.28
N GLN A 245 -6.27 -20.22 0.56
CA GLN A 245 -7.12 -19.63 -0.46
C GLN A 245 -6.47 -18.34 -0.98
N PRO A 246 -6.52 -18.10 -2.30
CA PRO A 246 -5.92 -16.91 -2.87
C PRO A 246 -6.66 -15.66 -2.39
N PHE A 247 -6.08 -14.49 -2.63
CA PHE A 247 -6.82 -13.24 -2.63
C PHE A 247 -6.67 -12.64 -4.01
N LEU A 248 -7.72 -12.75 -4.82
CA LEU A 248 -7.70 -12.36 -6.22
C LEU A 248 -8.14 -10.91 -6.39
N PHE A 249 -7.72 -10.27 -7.48
CA PHE A 249 -8.32 -9.01 -7.92
C PHE A 249 -9.73 -9.29 -8.47
N PHE A 250 -10.77 -8.79 -7.79
CA PHE A 250 -12.17 -8.93 -8.18
C PHE A 250 -12.89 -7.58 -8.25
N THR A 251 -13.82 -7.46 -9.19
CA THR A 251 -14.66 -6.29 -9.45
C THR A 251 -16.09 -6.73 -9.76
N ASP A 252 -17.03 -5.79 -9.81
CA ASP A 252 -18.42 -6.06 -10.23
C ASP A 252 -18.88 -5.03 -11.26
N PHE A 253 -18.04 -4.79 -12.28
CA PHE A 253 -18.37 -3.87 -13.37
C PHE A 253 -19.18 -4.58 -14.45
N HIS A 254 -19.84 -3.78 -15.30
CA HIS A 254 -20.64 -4.28 -16.42
C HIS A 254 -20.28 -3.61 -17.74
N GLY A 255 -20.69 -4.23 -18.85
CA GLY A 255 -20.54 -3.67 -20.20
C GLY A 255 -19.08 -3.46 -20.63
N ASP A 256 -18.82 -2.31 -21.27
CA ASP A 256 -17.49 -1.99 -21.80
C ASP A 256 -16.43 -1.84 -20.70
N LEU A 257 -16.82 -1.36 -19.52
CA LEU A 257 -15.91 -1.21 -18.39
C LEU A 257 -15.43 -2.58 -17.88
N ALA A 258 -16.35 -3.55 -17.73
CA ALA A 258 -15.99 -4.92 -17.35
C ALA A 258 -14.98 -5.54 -18.32
N ARG A 259 -15.21 -5.35 -19.63
CA ARG A 259 -14.30 -5.81 -20.67
C ARG A 259 -12.94 -5.12 -20.58
N ALA A 260 -12.91 -3.80 -20.41
CA ALA A 260 -11.68 -3.03 -20.29
C ALA A 260 -10.84 -3.46 -19.09
N VAL A 261 -11.47 -3.66 -17.92
CA VAL A 261 -10.81 -4.15 -16.70
C VAL A 261 -10.23 -5.55 -16.90
N ARG A 262 -11.01 -6.48 -17.47
CA ARG A 262 -10.53 -7.84 -17.75
C ARG A 262 -9.34 -7.84 -18.70
N GLU A 263 -9.41 -7.08 -19.79
CA GLU A 263 -8.34 -6.99 -20.78
C GLU A 263 -7.11 -6.26 -20.23
N GLY A 264 -7.31 -5.22 -19.41
CA GLY A 264 -6.23 -4.50 -18.71
C GLY A 264 -5.46 -5.44 -17.80
N ARG A 265 -6.19 -6.16 -16.93
CA ARG A 265 -5.60 -7.13 -16.02
C ARG A 265 -4.88 -8.26 -16.78
N ALA A 266 -5.45 -8.77 -17.87
CA ALA A 266 -4.78 -9.80 -18.67
C ALA A 266 -3.48 -9.29 -19.34
N LYS A 267 -3.42 -8.02 -19.73
CA LYS A 267 -2.21 -7.41 -20.32
C LYS A 267 -1.08 -7.23 -19.30
N GLU A 268 -1.40 -7.00 -18.03
CA GLU A 268 -0.39 -6.92 -16.96
C GLU A 268 0.44 -8.21 -16.84
N PHE A 269 -0.13 -9.36 -17.25
CA PHE A 269 0.53 -10.67 -17.19
C PHE A 269 0.77 -11.30 -18.57
N SER A 270 0.76 -10.52 -19.66
CA SER A 270 0.87 -11.08 -21.02
C SER A 270 2.19 -11.81 -21.29
N ASP A 271 3.23 -11.51 -20.50
CA ASP A 271 4.54 -12.15 -20.60
C ASP A 271 4.63 -13.47 -19.79
N HIS A 272 3.54 -13.88 -19.14
CA HIS A 272 3.45 -15.11 -18.37
C HIS A 272 2.47 -16.11 -19.02
N ASP A 273 2.79 -17.41 -18.99
CA ASP A 273 1.93 -18.49 -19.50
C ASP A 273 0.70 -18.79 -18.59
N GLU A 274 0.30 -17.83 -17.75
CA GLU A 274 -0.74 -18.00 -16.74
C GLU A 274 -2.10 -17.45 -17.20
N THR A 275 -3.16 -18.20 -16.90
CA THR A 275 -4.53 -17.77 -17.19
C THR A 275 -5.06 -16.92 -16.03
N VAL A 276 -5.09 -15.61 -16.23
CA VAL A 276 -5.62 -14.66 -15.24
C VAL A 276 -7.14 -14.86 -15.06
N PRO A 277 -7.65 -15.07 -13.83
CA PRO A 277 -9.10 -15.14 -13.57
C PRO A 277 -9.82 -13.85 -13.99
N ASP A 278 -11.02 -13.97 -14.57
CA ASP A 278 -11.84 -12.79 -14.91
C ASP A 278 -12.21 -12.03 -13.62
N PRO A 279 -11.81 -10.75 -13.45
CA PRO A 279 -12.10 -9.99 -12.25
C PRO A 279 -13.60 -9.85 -11.98
N ASN A 280 -14.44 -9.87 -13.02
CA ASN A 280 -15.90 -9.70 -12.89
C ASN A 280 -16.65 -11.03 -12.72
N ALA A 281 -15.95 -12.16 -12.72
CA ALA A 281 -16.59 -13.44 -12.45
C ALA A 281 -16.89 -13.57 -10.94
N PRO A 282 -18.14 -13.90 -10.52
CA PRO A 282 -18.47 -14.08 -9.10
C PRO A 282 -17.59 -15.12 -8.39
N GLU A 283 -17.08 -16.10 -9.13
CA GLU A 283 -16.17 -17.13 -8.63
C GLU A 283 -14.82 -16.55 -8.20
N THR A 284 -14.33 -15.47 -8.82
CA THR A 284 -13.08 -14.80 -8.44
C THR A 284 -13.20 -14.21 -7.03
N PHE A 285 -14.34 -13.60 -6.72
CA PHE A 285 -14.66 -13.17 -5.35
C PHE A 285 -14.86 -14.37 -4.40
N ALA A 286 -15.60 -15.39 -4.83
CA ALA A 286 -15.91 -16.55 -4.00
C ALA A 286 -14.66 -17.36 -3.60
N ARG A 287 -13.65 -17.42 -4.47
CA ARG A 287 -12.34 -18.04 -4.20
C ARG A 287 -11.43 -17.22 -3.29
N SER A 288 -11.77 -15.95 -3.05
CA SER A 288 -10.98 -15.03 -2.21
C SER A 288 -11.49 -14.95 -0.77
N LYS A 289 -12.36 -15.87 -0.39
CA LYS A 289 -13.22 -15.79 0.79
C LYS A 289 -12.68 -16.73 1.85
N LEU A 290 -12.20 -16.19 2.97
CA LEU A 290 -11.54 -16.97 4.03
C LEU A 290 -12.28 -18.28 4.37
N ASP A 291 -11.51 -19.36 4.45
CA ASP A 291 -11.94 -20.67 4.88
C ASP A 291 -11.94 -20.76 6.40
N TRP A 292 -13.04 -20.33 7.01
CA TRP A 292 -13.20 -20.34 8.46
C TRP A 292 -13.17 -21.76 9.07
N ASP A 293 -13.43 -22.80 8.28
CA ASP A 293 -13.36 -24.19 8.79
C ASP A 293 -11.93 -24.57 9.20
N LYS A 294 -10.90 -23.93 8.61
CA LYS A 294 -9.49 -24.11 9.03
C LYS A 294 -9.18 -23.61 10.44
N THR A 295 -10.01 -22.74 10.99
CA THR A 295 -9.82 -22.25 12.37
C THR A 295 -10.28 -23.24 13.42
N GLN A 296 -11.00 -24.30 13.02
CA GLN A 296 -11.50 -25.31 13.95
C GLN A 296 -10.38 -26.30 14.32
N PRO A 297 -10.30 -26.73 15.59
CA PRO A 297 -9.40 -27.81 15.97
C PRO A 297 -9.74 -29.09 15.20
N ALA A 298 -8.71 -29.78 14.70
CA ALA A 298 -8.83 -31.11 14.11
C ALA A 298 -9.27 -32.18 15.13
#